data_AF-A0A7L2S9B2-F1
#
_entry.id   AF-A0A7L2S9B2-F1
#
_cell.length_a   1.000
_cell.length_b   1.000
_cell.length_c   1.000
_cell.angle_alpha   90.00
_cell.angle_beta   90.00
_cell.angle_gamma   90.00
#
_symmetry.space_group_name_H-M   'P 1'
#
loop_
_entity.id
_entity.type
_entity.pdbx_description
1 polymer ?
#
loop_
_entity_poly.entity_id
_entity_poly.type
_entity_poly.pdbx_seq_one_letter_code
_entity_poly.pdbx_strand_id
1 'polypeptide(L)'
;ESRHLHLYMPAGMAFLAAITSVVYYHNIETSNFPKLLIALLFYWTLAFITKTIKFVKFCDNGVGFSQLRFCLTGLLVALYGMLLAVEINVIRVRRYVFFKTPKEVKPPEDLQDLGVRFLQPFVNLLSKGTYWWMNTFIKTAHKKPIDLKTIGKLPIAMRALTNYIRLNEAFEAQKNKRSSSPQGSRSIWRALCCAFGRPLLLSSTFRILADLLGFAGPLCISGIVHNVGKGNNTIRPQTKILGVFFISSQEFLSNAYVLAVLLFFALLLQRTFLQASYYVAIETGINLRGAI
;
A
#
# COMPACT_ATOMS: atom_id res chain seq x y z
N GLU A 1 -32.26 -25.99 -9.58
CA GLU A 1 -30.84 -25.60 -9.35
C GLU A 1 -30.71 -24.80 -8.06
N SER A 2 -29.95 -25.29 -7.08
CA SER A 2 -29.63 -24.52 -5.89
C SER A 2 -28.55 -23.49 -6.23
N ARG A 3 -28.86 -22.19 -6.10
CA ARG A 3 -27.84 -21.13 -6.22
C ARG A 3 -26.84 -21.32 -5.07
N HIS A 4 -25.63 -21.81 -5.35
CA HIS A 4 -24.57 -22.07 -4.37
C HIS A 4 -23.96 -20.76 -3.80
N LEU A 5 -24.82 -19.92 -3.19
CA LEU A 5 -24.54 -18.57 -2.67
C LEU A 5 -23.42 -18.55 -1.62
N HIS A 6 -23.29 -19.63 -0.86
CA HIS A 6 -22.26 -19.79 0.17
C HIS A 6 -20.83 -19.68 -0.36
N LEU A 7 -20.62 -19.82 -1.67
CA LEU A 7 -19.30 -19.74 -2.29
C LEU A 7 -18.80 -18.29 -2.44
N TYR A 8 -19.69 -17.34 -2.74
CA TYR A 8 -19.31 -15.96 -3.06
C TYR A 8 -19.87 -14.92 -2.08
N MET A 9 -21.00 -15.17 -1.42
CA MET A 9 -21.55 -14.21 -0.45
C MET A 9 -20.57 -13.88 0.69
N PRO A 10 -19.90 -14.85 1.34
CA PRO A 10 -18.93 -14.53 2.38
C PRO A 10 -17.73 -13.72 1.87
N ALA A 11 -17.32 -13.92 0.61
CA ALA A 11 -16.23 -13.16 0.00
C ALA A 11 -16.66 -11.73 -0.32
N GLY A 12 -17.87 -11.54 -0.88
CA GLY A 12 -18.43 -10.23 -1.16
C GLY A 12 -18.66 -9.39 0.12
N MET A 13 -19.23 -10.01 1.16
CA MET A 13 -19.39 -9.35 2.46
C MET A 13 -18.04 -9.01 3.10
N ALA A 14 -17.05 -9.92 3.01
CA ALA A 14 -15.70 -9.65 3.53
C ALA A 14 -15.02 -8.49 2.78
N PHE A 15 -15.26 -8.34 1.47
CA PHE A 15 -14.75 -7.21 0.69
C PHE A 15 -15.37 -5.88 1.13
N LEU A 16 -16.69 -5.84 1.32
CA LEU A 16 -17.38 -4.65 1.86
C LEU A 16 -16.93 -4.34 3.30
N ALA A 17 -16.74 -5.36 4.12
CA ALA A 17 -16.23 -5.23 5.48
C ALA A 17 -14.79 -4.68 5.49
N ALA A 18 -13.94 -5.10 4.55
CA ALA A 18 -12.60 -4.54 4.39
C ALA A 18 -12.63 -3.05 4.00
N ILE A 19 -13.47 -2.66 3.03
CA ILE A 19 -13.60 -1.24 2.64
C ILE A 19 -14.09 -0.40 3.82
N THR A 20 -15.16 -0.83 4.49
CA THR A 20 -15.72 -0.13 5.64
C THR A 20 -14.73 -0.06 6.80
N SER A 21 -13.92 -1.10 7.03
CA SER A 21 -12.86 -1.09 8.04
C SER A 21 -11.80 -0.02 7.77
N VAL A 22 -11.40 0.17 6.50
CA VAL A 22 -10.42 1.20 6.10
C VAL A 22 -11.01 2.60 6.25
N VAL A 23 -12.28 2.81 5.85
CA VAL A 23 -12.98 4.09 6.03
C VAL A 23 -13.14 4.42 7.52
N TYR A 24 -13.50 3.42 8.32
CA TYR A 24 -13.61 3.55 9.78
C TYR A 24 -12.27 3.94 10.41
N TYR A 25 -11.19 3.27 10.02
CA TYR A 25 -9.84 3.60 10.47
C TYR A 25 -9.44 5.04 10.10
N HIS A 26 -9.73 5.47 8.87
CA HIS A 26 -9.45 6.84 8.41
C HIS A 26 -10.20 7.90 9.24
N ASN A 27 -11.47 7.66 9.55
CA ASN A 27 -12.26 8.58 10.39
C ASN A 27 -11.73 8.64 11.84
N ILE A 28 -11.28 7.51 12.39
CA ILE A 28 -10.66 7.48 13.71
C ILE A 28 -9.33 8.23 13.72
N GLU A 29 -8.49 8.02 12.71
CA GLU A 29 -7.21 8.71 12.58
C GLU A 29 -7.42 10.23 12.47
N THR A 30 -8.40 10.67 11.69
CA THR A 30 -8.74 12.09 11.51
C THR A 30 -9.30 12.72 12.78
N SER A 31 -10.14 12.00 13.52
CA SER A 31 -10.74 12.48 14.77
C SER A 31 -9.83 12.34 16.00
N ASN A 32 -8.74 11.57 15.89
CA ASN A 32 -7.79 11.27 16.96
C ASN A 32 -8.43 10.68 18.23
N PHE A 33 -9.46 9.83 18.07
CA PHE A 33 -10.12 9.10 19.17
C PHE A 33 -9.76 7.59 19.14
N PRO A 34 -8.58 7.18 19.62
CA PRO A 34 -8.09 5.81 19.45
C PRO A 34 -8.89 4.75 20.22
N LYS A 35 -9.68 5.13 21.23
CA LYS A 35 -10.53 4.18 21.98
C LYS A 35 -11.54 3.44 21.09
N LEU A 36 -11.96 4.04 19.97
CA LEU A 36 -12.86 3.38 19.00
C LEU A 36 -12.18 2.24 18.23
N LEU A 37 -10.84 2.18 18.17
CA LEU A 37 -10.12 1.07 17.52
C LEU A 37 -10.32 -0.27 18.23
N ILE A 38 -10.79 -0.28 19.48
CA ILE A 38 -11.08 -1.51 20.23
C ILE A 38 -12.15 -2.35 19.52
N ALA A 39 -13.17 -1.69 18.94
CA ALA A 39 -14.20 -2.39 18.15
C ALA A 39 -13.59 -3.07 16.92
N LEU A 40 -12.63 -2.38 16.27
CA LEU A 40 -11.94 -2.91 15.10
C LEU A 40 -11.01 -4.08 15.45
N LEU A 41 -10.33 -4.02 16.59
CA LEU A 41 -9.51 -5.12 17.11
C LEU A 41 -10.36 -6.38 17.35
N PHE A 42 -11.52 -6.23 17.98
CA PHE A 42 -12.44 -7.34 18.22
C PHE A 42 -12.92 -7.95 16.89
N TYR A 43 -13.28 -7.11 15.92
CA TYR A 43 -13.64 -7.55 14.57
C TYR A 43 -12.50 -8.36 13.91
N TRP A 44 -11.28 -7.85 13.89
CA TRP A 44 -10.13 -8.57 13.29
C TRP A 44 -9.82 -9.88 14.00
N THR A 45 -9.98 -9.92 15.33
CA THR A 45 -9.79 -11.15 16.13
C THR A 45 -10.82 -12.21 15.75
N LEU A 46 -12.11 -11.86 15.69
CA LEU A 46 -13.17 -12.77 15.26
C LEU A 46 -12.99 -13.21 13.80
N ALA A 47 -12.65 -12.27 12.91
CA ALA A 47 -12.40 -12.57 11.50
C ALA A 47 -11.21 -13.52 11.33
N PHE A 48 -10.13 -13.33 12.09
CA PHE A 48 -8.98 -14.23 12.10
C PHE A 48 -9.35 -15.63 12.59
N ILE A 49 -10.03 -15.75 13.74
CA ILE A 49 -10.46 -17.05 14.31
C ILE A 49 -11.34 -17.81 13.31
N THR A 50 -12.35 -17.16 12.73
CA THR A 50 -13.27 -17.82 11.77
C THR A 50 -12.56 -18.31 10.51
N LYS A 51 -11.59 -17.55 9.98
CA LYS A 51 -10.79 -17.98 8.82
C LYS A 51 -9.82 -19.10 9.19
N THR A 52 -9.23 -19.07 10.37
CA THR A 52 -8.36 -20.14 10.89
C THR A 52 -9.13 -21.45 11.05
N ILE A 53 -10.34 -21.42 11.63
CA ILE A 53 -11.22 -22.61 11.71
C ILE A 53 -11.49 -23.18 10.32
N LYS A 54 -11.83 -22.32 9.35
CA LYS A 54 -12.07 -22.75 7.97
C LYS A 54 -10.82 -23.36 7.33
N PHE A 55 -9.65 -22.80 7.60
CA PHE A 55 -8.38 -23.31 7.09
C PHE A 55 -8.02 -24.68 7.68
N VAL A 56 -8.15 -24.84 9.01
CA VAL A 56 -7.95 -26.12 9.69
C VAL A 56 -8.91 -27.18 9.14
N LYS A 57 -10.19 -26.83 8.94
CA LYS A 57 -11.16 -27.74 8.31
C LYS A 57 -10.81 -28.13 6.88
N PHE A 58 -10.09 -27.30 6.12
CA PHE A 58 -9.58 -27.72 4.83
C PHE A 58 -8.41 -28.69 4.94
N CYS A 59 -7.54 -28.52 5.94
CA CYS A 59 -6.48 -29.49 6.24
C CYS A 59 -7.06 -30.84 6.67
N ASP A 60 -8.03 -30.85 7.59
CA ASP A 60 -8.67 -32.08 8.10
C ASP A 60 -9.35 -32.88 6.98
N ASN A 61 -9.93 -32.19 6.00
CA ASN A 61 -10.61 -32.80 4.86
C ASN A 61 -9.66 -33.20 3.72
N GLY A 62 -8.34 -33.14 3.93
CA GLY A 62 -7.34 -33.53 2.95
C GLY A 62 -7.27 -32.64 1.70
N VAL A 63 -7.73 -31.39 1.78
CA VAL A 63 -7.66 -30.44 0.65
C VAL A 63 -6.22 -29.94 0.53
N GLY A 64 -5.52 -30.37 -0.52
CA GLY A 64 -4.12 -30.00 -0.78
C GLY A 64 -3.93 -28.64 -1.47
N PHE A 65 -2.66 -28.24 -1.60
CA PHE A 65 -2.21 -27.00 -2.27
C PHE A 65 -2.58 -26.92 -3.76
N SER A 66 -2.95 -28.04 -4.39
CA SER A 66 -3.41 -28.06 -5.78
C SER A 66 -4.72 -27.29 -5.98
N GLN A 67 -5.51 -27.10 -4.92
CA GLN A 67 -6.79 -26.42 -4.97
C GLN A 67 -6.64 -24.92 -4.65
N LEU A 68 -7.09 -24.05 -5.57
CA LEU A 68 -6.93 -22.59 -5.45
C LEU A 68 -7.51 -22.03 -4.14
N ARG A 69 -8.66 -22.53 -3.71
CA ARG A 69 -9.33 -22.05 -2.49
C ARG A 69 -8.52 -22.33 -1.23
N PHE A 70 -7.75 -23.40 -1.19
CA PHE A 70 -6.87 -23.69 -0.06
C PHE A 70 -5.77 -22.63 0.06
N CYS A 71 -5.06 -22.38 -1.05
CA CYS A 71 -4.02 -21.36 -1.13
C CYS A 71 -4.54 -19.96 -0.80
N LEU A 72 -5.70 -19.56 -1.37
CA LEU A 72 -6.33 -18.28 -1.08
C LEU A 72 -6.75 -18.14 0.38
N THR A 73 -7.27 -19.22 0.99
CA THR A 73 -7.67 -19.19 2.41
C THR A 73 -6.45 -19.07 3.32
N GLY A 74 -5.37 -19.81 3.03
CA GLY A 74 -4.11 -19.68 3.76
C GLY A 74 -3.51 -18.27 3.66
N LEU A 75 -3.49 -17.68 2.46
CA LEU A 75 -3.06 -16.29 2.26
C LEU A 75 -3.93 -15.30 3.06
N LEU A 76 -5.25 -15.49 3.08
CA LEU A 76 -6.16 -14.63 3.85
C LEU A 76 -5.96 -14.76 5.36
N VAL A 77 -5.70 -15.97 5.87
CA VAL A 77 -5.36 -16.18 7.29
C VAL A 77 -4.07 -15.43 7.64
N ALA A 78 -3.03 -15.55 6.81
CA ALA A 78 -1.78 -14.81 7.01
C ALA A 78 -2.02 -13.28 6.97
N LEU A 79 -2.78 -12.78 6.01
CA LEU A 79 -3.12 -11.35 5.89
C LEU A 79 -3.87 -10.84 7.13
N TYR A 80 -4.90 -11.55 7.59
CA TYR A 80 -5.66 -11.13 8.77
C TYR A 80 -4.83 -11.21 10.05
N GLY A 81 -3.94 -12.21 10.17
CA GLY A 81 -2.98 -12.30 11.27
C GLY A 81 -1.98 -11.14 11.28
N MET A 82 -1.47 -10.74 10.10
CA MET A 82 -0.58 -9.58 9.98
C MET A 82 -1.29 -8.27 10.33
N LEU A 83 -2.53 -8.06 9.87
CA LEU A 83 -3.33 -6.89 10.23
C LEU A 83 -3.61 -6.84 11.73
N LEU A 84 -3.96 -7.97 12.35
CA LEU A 84 -4.15 -8.07 13.80
C LEU A 84 -2.86 -7.72 14.57
N ALA A 85 -1.70 -8.20 14.10
CA ALA A 85 -0.41 -7.85 14.68
C ALA A 85 -0.12 -6.33 14.59
N VAL A 86 -0.50 -5.68 13.48
CA VAL A 86 -0.41 -4.23 13.33
C VAL A 86 -1.30 -3.51 14.34
N GLU A 87 -2.55 -3.94 14.53
CA GLU A 87 -3.46 -3.35 15.53
C GLU A 87 -2.91 -3.49 16.96
N ILE A 88 -2.38 -4.67 17.31
CA ILE A 88 -1.72 -4.89 18.61
C ILE A 88 -0.51 -3.96 18.77
N ASN A 89 0.27 -3.77 17.71
CA ASN A 89 1.41 -2.84 17.74
C ASN A 89 0.95 -1.38 17.94
N VAL A 90 -0.13 -0.95 17.29
CA VAL A 90 -0.72 0.40 17.49
C VAL A 90 -1.16 0.58 18.94
N ILE A 91 -1.83 -0.41 19.53
CA ILE A 91 -2.24 -0.39 20.95
C ILE A 91 -1.02 -0.28 21.86
N ARG A 92 0.03 -1.07 21.61
CA ARG A 92 1.28 -1.05 22.38
C ARG A 92 1.98 0.31 22.32
N VAL A 93 2.08 0.91 21.14
CA VAL A 93 2.80 2.18 20.93
C VAL A 93 2.03 3.37 21.51
N ARG A 94 0.71 3.41 21.31
CA ARG A 94 -0.14 4.53 21.75
C ARG A 94 -0.63 4.40 23.19
N ARG A 95 -0.53 3.21 23.80
CA ARG A 95 -0.88 2.90 25.20
C ARG A 95 -2.26 3.42 25.63
N TYR A 96 -3.27 3.31 24.77
CA TYR A 96 -4.62 3.80 25.10
C TYR A 96 -5.56 2.72 25.66
N VAL A 97 -5.17 1.44 25.59
CA VAL A 97 -5.91 0.30 26.19
C VAL A 97 -5.05 -0.27 27.33
N PHE A 98 -5.64 -0.44 28.51
CA PHE A 98 -5.01 -1.02 29.72
C PHE A 98 -3.85 -0.25 30.38
N PHE A 99 -3.42 0.90 29.85
CA PHE A 99 -2.39 1.74 30.50
C PHE A 99 -3.03 2.97 31.18
N LYS A 100 -2.57 3.27 32.41
CA LYS A 100 -3.09 4.39 33.22
C LYS A 100 -2.79 5.78 32.64
N THR A 101 -1.80 5.91 31.77
CA THR A 101 -1.38 7.18 31.15
C THR A 101 -1.35 7.05 29.62
N PRO A 102 -2.36 7.57 28.89
CA PRO A 102 -2.35 7.54 27.43
C PRO A 102 -1.27 8.48 26.86
N LYS A 103 -0.58 8.06 25.81
CA LYS A 103 0.38 8.93 25.11
C LYS A 103 -0.37 9.75 24.06
N GLU A 104 -0.71 10.98 24.40
CA GLU A 104 -1.21 11.94 23.41
C GLU A 104 -0.08 12.32 22.45
N VAL A 105 -0.26 12.03 21.17
CA VAL A 105 0.65 12.50 20.11
C VAL A 105 -0.04 13.66 19.45
N LYS A 106 0.53 14.85 19.61
CA LYS A 106 0.07 16.05 18.92
C LYS A 106 0.34 15.90 17.40
N PRO A 107 -0.50 16.48 16.53
CA PRO A 107 -0.21 16.55 15.10
C PRO A 107 1.18 17.18 14.88
N PRO A 108 1.92 16.79 13.84
CA PRO A 108 3.18 17.43 13.45
C PRO A 108 3.05 18.96 13.42
N GLU A 109 4.08 19.68 13.87
CA GLU A 109 4.10 21.15 13.91
C GLU A 109 3.82 21.76 12.53
N ASP A 110 4.25 21.09 11.45
CA ASP A 110 3.97 21.46 10.06
C ASP A 110 2.47 21.54 9.73
N LEU A 111 1.65 20.66 10.30
CA LEU A 111 0.20 20.66 10.10
C LEU A 111 -0.51 21.72 10.93
N GLN A 112 0.15 22.25 11.97
CA GLN A 112 -0.38 23.31 12.83
C GLN A 112 -0.12 24.70 12.23
N ASP A 113 0.89 24.84 11.35
CA ASP A 113 1.10 26.05 10.57
C ASP A 113 0.09 26.12 9.42
N LEU A 114 -0.94 26.97 9.57
CA LEU A 114 -1.96 27.29 8.55
C LEU A 114 -1.36 27.73 7.20
N GLY A 115 -0.08 28.11 7.18
CA GLY A 115 0.65 28.43 5.97
C GLY A 115 1.01 27.23 5.10
N VAL A 116 1.06 26.00 5.63
CA VAL A 116 1.47 24.81 4.86
C VAL A 116 0.29 24.27 4.06
N ARG A 117 0.33 24.42 2.73
CA ARG A 117 -0.72 23.93 1.82
C ARG A 117 -0.30 22.71 1.02
N PHE A 118 0.99 22.38 1.02
CA PHE A 118 1.51 21.16 0.43
C PHE A 118 1.42 20.00 1.44
N LEU A 119 0.34 19.23 1.36
CA LEU A 119 -0.04 18.23 2.37
C LEU A 119 0.48 16.81 2.07
N GLN A 120 1.04 16.58 0.89
CA GLN A 120 1.43 15.25 0.39
C GLN A 120 2.22 14.39 1.40
N PRO A 121 3.16 14.90 2.24
CA PRO A 121 3.85 14.07 3.22
C PRO A 121 2.97 13.53 4.35
N PHE A 122 1.88 14.23 4.67
CA PHE A 122 1.04 13.99 5.86
C PHE A 122 -0.26 13.25 5.59
N VAL A 123 -0.61 13.02 4.32
CA VAL A 123 -1.84 12.32 3.96
C VAL A 123 -1.68 10.80 3.99
N ASN A 124 -2.82 10.11 4.05
CA ASN A 124 -2.87 8.65 4.00
C ASN A 124 -2.28 8.10 2.68
N LEU A 125 -1.94 6.82 2.66
CA LEU A 125 -1.30 6.18 1.51
C LEU A 125 -2.15 6.29 0.23
N LEU A 126 -3.47 6.19 0.35
CA LEU A 126 -4.39 6.26 -0.78
C LEU A 126 -4.41 7.66 -1.41
N SER A 127 -4.42 8.72 -0.60
CA SER A 127 -4.33 10.11 -1.05
C SER A 127 -2.93 10.44 -1.57
N LYS A 128 -1.87 9.81 -1.05
CA LYS A 128 -0.51 9.93 -1.61
C LYS A 128 -0.43 9.37 -3.02
N GLY A 129 -1.04 8.20 -3.25
CA GLY A 129 -1.01 7.51 -4.53
C GLY A 129 -1.94 8.10 -5.59
N THR A 130 -3.11 8.58 -5.20
CA THR A 130 -4.11 9.15 -6.12
C THR A 130 -4.09 10.68 -6.18
N TYR A 131 -3.25 11.33 -5.38
CA TYR A 131 -3.19 12.79 -5.21
C TYR A 131 -4.53 13.42 -4.82
N TRP A 132 -5.33 12.73 -4.01
CA TRP A 132 -6.69 13.18 -3.66
C TRP A 132 -6.72 14.56 -3.00
N TRP A 133 -5.76 14.86 -2.11
CA TRP A 133 -5.64 16.17 -1.46
C TRP A 133 -5.51 17.34 -2.44
N MET A 134 -4.97 17.10 -3.64
CA MET A 134 -4.77 18.11 -4.67
C MET A 134 -6.08 18.56 -5.32
N ASN A 135 -7.15 17.77 -5.23
CA ASN A 135 -8.45 18.09 -5.83
C ASN A 135 -9.02 19.41 -5.32
N THR A 136 -8.91 19.68 -4.02
CA THR A 136 -9.39 20.94 -3.42
C THR A 136 -8.59 22.13 -3.92
N PHE A 137 -7.28 21.96 -4.10
CA PHE A 137 -6.39 22.98 -4.64
C PHE A 137 -6.72 23.29 -6.10
N ILE A 138 -6.83 22.28 -6.96
CA ILE A 138 -7.16 22.43 -8.39
C ILE A 138 -8.52 23.11 -8.59
N LYS A 139 -9.54 22.69 -7.83
CA LYS A 139 -10.87 23.31 -7.90
C LYS A 139 -10.84 24.79 -7.49
N THR A 140 -9.98 25.16 -6.54
CA THR A 140 -9.82 26.55 -6.09
C THR A 140 -9.06 27.38 -7.13
N ALA A 141 -8.03 26.82 -7.75
CA ALA A 141 -7.24 27.45 -8.80
C ALA A 141 -8.06 27.78 -10.06
N HIS A 142 -9.14 27.05 -10.32
CA HIS A 142 -10.06 27.40 -11.40
C HIS A 142 -10.89 28.66 -11.09
N LYS A 143 -11.19 28.90 -9.80
CA LYS A 143 -12.00 30.06 -9.37
C LYS A 143 -11.18 31.32 -9.12
N LYS A 144 -9.91 31.17 -8.73
CA LYS A 144 -9.01 32.28 -8.39
C LYS A 144 -7.62 32.00 -8.96
N PRO A 145 -6.93 33.00 -9.54
CA PRO A 145 -5.57 32.84 -10.00
C PRO A 145 -4.63 32.42 -8.86
N ILE A 146 -3.57 31.69 -9.18
CA ILE A 146 -2.63 31.16 -8.21
C ILE A 146 -1.58 32.23 -7.87
N ASP A 147 -1.72 32.85 -6.71
CA ASP A 147 -0.70 33.73 -6.15
C ASP A 147 0.30 32.94 -5.29
N LEU A 148 1.51 33.47 -5.09
CA LEU A 148 2.52 32.89 -4.18
C LEU A 148 1.97 32.64 -2.76
N LYS A 149 1.08 33.53 -2.28
CA LYS A 149 0.39 33.36 -0.99
C LYS A 149 -0.52 32.14 -0.96
N THR A 150 -1.08 31.73 -2.11
CA THR A 150 -2.00 30.59 -2.23
C THR A 150 -1.29 29.24 -2.34
N ILE A 151 -0.01 29.22 -2.73
CA ILE A 151 0.85 28.02 -2.75
C ILE A 151 1.24 27.61 -1.32
N GLY A 152 1.38 28.59 -0.42
CA GLY A 152 1.72 28.36 0.97
C GLY A 152 3.20 28.05 1.21
N LYS A 153 3.54 27.72 2.45
CA LYS A 153 4.87 27.30 2.89
C LYS A 153 5.09 25.82 2.60
N LEU A 154 6.35 25.46 2.38
CA LEU A 154 6.78 24.07 2.24
C LEU A 154 6.92 23.39 3.63
N PRO A 155 6.58 22.09 3.74
CA PRO A 155 6.84 21.30 4.95
C PRO A 155 8.31 21.30 5.34
N ILE A 156 8.62 21.17 6.63
CA ILE A 156 10.00 21.18 7.15
C ILE A 156 10.88 20.16 6.42
N ALA A 157 10.35 18.97 6.13
CA ALA A 157 11.09 17.90 5.43
C ALA A 157 11.60 18.29 4.02
N MET A 158 11.01 19.32 3.39
CA MET A 158 11.36 19.80 2.05
C MET A 158 12.08 21.14 2.06
N ARG A 159 12.35 21.73 3.24
CA ARG A 159 13.05 23.01 3.33
C ARG A 159 14.52 22.85 2.99
N ALA A 160 15.06 23.83 2.26
CA ALA A 160 16.47 23.89 1.87
C ALA A 160 17.41 23.74 3.07
N LEU A 161 17.16 24.49 4.16
CA LEU A 161 17.98 24.43 5.38
C LEU A 161 18.04 23.02 5.98
N THR A 162 16.89 22.35 6.11
CA THR A 162 16.82 20.99 6.67
C THR A 162 17.56 19.99 5.80
N ASN A 163 17.41 20.09 4.47
CA ASN A 163 18.11 19.23 3.53
C ASN A 163 19.63 19.51 3.51
N TYR A 164 20.04 20.77 3.61
CA TYR A 164 21.44 21.18 3.74
C TYR A 164 22.07 20.61 5.01
N ILE A 165 21.43 20.75 6.17
CA ILE A 165 21.91 20.19 7.45
C ILE A 165 22.09 18.67 7.32
N ARG A 166 21.08 17.97 6.80
CA ARG A 166 21.15 16.51 6.59
C ARG A 166 22.30 16.10 5.66
N LEU A 167 22.55 16.88 4.61
CA LEU A 167 23.67 16.63 3.71
C LEU A 167 25.01 16.88 4.41
N ASN A 168 25.11 17.98 5.15
CA ASN A 168 26.31 18.35 5.91
C ASN A 168 26.65 17.29 6.99
N GLU A 169 25.65 16.78 7.71
CA GLU A 169 25.83 15.66 8.64
C GLU A 169 26.37 14.41 7.95
N ALA A 170 25.87 14.09 6.74
CA ALA A 170 26.37 12.96 5.96
C ALA A 170 27.82 13.17 5.49
N PHE A 171 28.21 14.41 5.19
CA PHE A 171 29.58 14.78 4.86
C PHE A 171 30.52 14.66 6.07
N GLU A 172 30.16 15.25 7.21
CA GLU A 172 30.96 15.19 8.43
C GLU A 172 31.09 13.76 8.98
N ALA A 173 30.02 12.95 8.89
CA ALA A 173 30.07 11.54 9.25
C ALA A 173 31.04 10.74 8.35
N GLN A 174 31.21 11.13 7.08
CA GLN A 174 32.18 10.50 6.19
C GLN A 174 33.61 10.95 6.47
N LYS A 175 33.80 12.23 6.78
CA LYS A 175 35.09 12.80 7.20
C LYS A 175 35.59 12.15 8.48
N ASN A 176 34.74 11.99 9.50
CA ASN A 176 35.12 11.36 10.77
C ASN A 176 35.47 9.87 10.63
N LYS A 177 34.90 9.16 9.65
CA LYS A 177 35.21 7.75 9.37
C LYS A 177 36.50 7.54 8.58
N ARG A 178 37.04 8.59 7.96
CA ARG A 178 38.26 8.52 7.16
C ARG A 178 39.21 9.62 7.62
N SER A 179 40.11 9.26 8.53
CA SER A 179 41.32 10.03 8.76
C SER A 179 42.01 10.27 7.41
N SER A 180 42.12 11.54 7.02
CA SER A 180 43.00 12.04 5.95
C SER A 180 42.79 11.52 4.52
N SER A 181 41.60 11.69 3.91
CA SER A 181 41.48 11.67 2.44
C SER A 181 40.95 13.00 1.91
N PRO A 182 41.50 13.56 0.81
CA PRO A 182 41.10 14.87 0.31
C PRO A 182 39.61 14.93 -0.03
N GLN A 183 38.97 16.08 0.21
CA GLN A 183 37.64 16.44 -0.27
C GLN A 183 37.64 16.37 -1.81
N GLY A 184 37.33 15.19 -2.35
CA GLY A 184 37.26 14.95 -3.80
C GLY A 184 35.83 14.66 -4.26
N SER A 185 35.63 14.68 -5.58
CA SER A 185 34.34 14.36 -6.23
C SER A 185 33.70 13.05 -5.77
N ARG A 186 34.51 12.03 -5.46
CA ARG A 186 34.06 10.74 -4.91
C ARG A 186 33.46 10.85 -3.50
N SER A 187 33.97 11.74 -2.67
CA SER A 187 33.44 11.97 -1.31
C SER A 187 32.07 12.68 -1.37
N ILE A 188 31.94 13.67 -2.27
CA ILE A 188 30.67 14.36 -2.54
C ILE A 188 29.62 13.38 -3.04
N TRP A 189 29.96 12.58 -4.06
CA TRP A 189 29.05 11.56 -4.59
C TRP A 189 28.57 10.59 -3.51
N ARG A 190 29.48 10.13 -2.65
CA ARG A 190 29.13 9.20 -1.57
C ARG A 190 28.25 9.86 -0.50
N ALA A 191 28.49 11.12 -0.14
CA ALA A 191 27.66 11.86 0.80
C ALA A 191 26.24 12.04 0.25
N LEU A 192 26.11 12.39 -1.03
CA LEU A 192 24.83 12.47 -1.73
C LEU A 192 24.09 11.13 -1.72
N CYS A 193 24.76 10.03 -2.10
CA CYS A 193 24.16 8.69 -2.04
C CYS A 193 23.78 8.28 -0.62
N CYS A 194 24.53 8.69 0.40
CA CYS A 194 24.22 8.37 1.80
C CYS A 194 23.00 9.15 2.30
N ALA A 195 22.90 10.44 1.98
CA ALA A 195 21.82 11.32 2.42
C ALA A 195 20.50 11.03 1.68
N PHE A 196 20.55 10.88 0.34
CA PHE A 196 19.39 10.81 -0.55
C PHE A 196 19.20 9.44 -1.24
N GLY A 197 20.06 8.46 -0.98
CA GLY A 197 19.96 7.14 -1.61
C GLY A 197 18.77 6.32 -1.15
N ARG A 198 18.31 6.45 0.10
CA ARG A 198 17.15 5.68 0.60
C ARG A 198 15.85 5.99 -0.18
N PRO A 199 15.45 7.27 -0.35
CA PRO A 199 14.30 7.61 -1.22
C PRO A 199 14.50 7.18 -2.68
N LEU A 200 15.72 7.31 -3.20
CA LEU A 200 16.01 6.96 -4.60
C LEU A 200 15.88 5.44 -4.82
N LEU A 201 16.37 4.63 -3.90
CA LEU A 201 16.16 3.17 -3.90
C LEU A 201 14.66 2.83 -3.83
N LEU A 202 13.89 3.52 -2.99
CA LEU A 202 12.44 3.34 -2.91
C LEU A 202 11.78 3.65 -4.28
N SER A 203 12.14 4.76 -4.92
CA SER A 203 11.66 5.09 -6.27
C SER A 203 12.00 4.01 -7.29
N SER A 204 13.23 3.48 -7.27
CA SER A 204 13.65 2.38 -8.14
C SER A 204 12.85 1.09 -7.87
N THR A 205 12.56 0.76 -6.61
CA THR A 205 11.74 -0.42 -6.30
C THR A 205 10.31 -0.30 -6.84
N PHE A 206 9.68 0.87 -6.72
CA PHE A 206 8.37 1.11 -7.33
C PHE A 206 8.43 1.04 -8.85
N ARG A 207 9.52 1.52 -9.46
CA ARG A 207 9.71 1.42 -10.91
C ARG A 207 9.78 -0.02 -11.38
N ILE A 208 10.61 -0.84 -10.75
CA ILE A 208 10.76 -2.26 -11.09
C ILE A 208 9.43 -2.99 -10.91
N LEU A 209 8.71 -2.74 -9.82
CA LEU A 209 7.38 -3.32 -9.62
C LEU A 209 6.41 -2.90 -10.74
N ALA A 210 6.38 -1.62 -11.11
CA ALA A 210 5.52 -1.15 -12.20
C ALA A 210 5.89 -1.81 -13.54
N ASP A 211 7.18 -1.97 -13.84
CA ASP A 211 7.63 -2.62 -15.07
C ASP A 211 7.25 -4.12 -15.08
N LEU A 212 7.37 -4.82 -13.94
CA LEU A 212 6.90 -6.20 -13.78
C LEU A 212 5.38 -6.33 -13.99
N LEU A 213 4.59 -5.42 -13.41
CA LEU A 213 3.15 -5.39 -13.65
C LEU A 213 2.81 -5.02 -15.10
N GLY A 214 3.67 -4.26 -15.79
CA GLY A 214 3.51 -3.94 -17.21
C GLY A 214 3.54 -5.17 -18.12
N PHE A 215 4.34 -6.18 -17.78
CA PHE A 215 4.35 -7.45 -18.52
C PHE A 215 3.08 -8.28 -18.31
N ALA A 216 2.36 -8.07 -17.20
CA ALA A 216 1.08 -8.75 -16.97
C ALA A 216 0.01 -8.36 -18.01
N GLY A 217 0.13 -7.16 -18.61
CA GLY A 217 -0.79 -6.69 -19.66
C GLY A 217 -0.83 -7.62 -20.88
N PRO A 218 0.28 -7.74 -21.64
CA PRO A 218 0.38 -8.66 -22.77
C PRO A 218 0.08 -10.12 -22.41
N LEU A 219 0.50 -10.60 -21.24
CA LEU A 219 0.23 -11.96 -20.77
C LEU A 219 -1.27 -12.22 -20.59
N CYS A 220 -1.99 -11.29 -19.96
CA CYS A 220 -3.44 -11.40 -19.79
C CYS A 220 -4.16 -11.34 -21.15
N ILE A 221 -3.73 -10.46 -22.07
CA ILE A 221 -4.33 -10.36 -23.41
C ILE A 221 -4.11 -11.66 -24.19
N SER A 222 -2.89 -12.20 -24.20
CA SER A 222 -2.58 -13.48 -24.84
C SER A 222 -3.43 -14.62 -24.28
N GLY A 223 -3.58 -14.69 -22.95
CA GLY A 223 -4.45 -15.67 -22.31
C GLY A 223 -5.92 -15.50 -22.70
N ILE A 224 -6.45 -14.27 -22.73
CA ILE A 224 -7.84 -13.99 -23.14
C ILE A 224 -8.06 -14.45 -24.59
N VAL A 225 -7.18 -14.05 -25.52
CA VAL A 225 -7.29 -14.41 -26.94
C VAL A 225 -7.19 -15.92 -27.14
N HIS A 226 -6.27 -16.59 -26.45
CA HIS A 226 -6.13 -18.05 -26.51
C HIS A 226 -7.39 -18.77 -25.98
N ASN A 227 -8.00 -18.27 -24.90
CA ASN A 227 -9.22 -18.85 -24.34
C ASN A 227 -10.44 -18.66 -25.25
N VAL A 228 -10.55 -17.50 -25.90
CA VAL A 228 -11.64 -17.22 -26.86
C VAL A 228 -11.45 -18.04 -28.14
N GLY A 229 -10.21 -18.17 -28.64
CA GLY A 229 -9.89 -18.89 -29.87
C GLY A 229 -10.04 -20.42 -29.78
N LYS A 230 -9.94 -21.01 -28.58
CA LYS A 230 -9.98 -22.47 -28.38
C LYS A 230 -11.41 -23.05 -28.33
N GLY A 231 -12.44 -22.20 -28.30
CA GLY A 231 -13.83 -22.62 -28.11
C GLY A 231 -14.08 -23.19 -26.71
N ASN A 232 -15.31 -23.10 -26.21
CA ASN A 232 -15.74 -23.47 -24.85
C ASN A 232 -15.60 -24.97 -24.46
N ASN A 233 -14.80 -25.76 -25.19
CA ASN A 233 -14.93 -27.22 -25.23
C ASN A 233 -14.14 -28.01 -24.17
N THR A 234 -13.65 -27.40 -23.09
CA THR A 234 -13.00 -28.19 -22.02
C THR A 234 -13.27 -27.63 -20.62
N ILE A 235 -14.53 -27.61 -20.19
CA ILE A 235 -14.83 -27.68 -18.75
C ILE A 235 -14.58 -29.14 -18.32
N ARG A 236 -13.30 -29.48 -18.12
CA ARG A 236 -12.85 -30.79 -17.60
C ARG A 236 -13.21 -30.93 -16.11
N PRO A 237 -13.25 -32.15 -15.55
CA PRO A 237 -14.04 -32.43 -14.36
C PRO A 237 -13.49 -31.72 -13.13
N GLN A 238 -14.29 -30.79 -12.62
CA GLN A 238 -14.11 -30.14 -11.32
C GLN A 238 -13.93 -31.22 -10.25
N THR A 239 -12.87 -31.14 -9.45
CA THR A 239 -12.67 -32.07 -8.34
C THR A 239 -13.75 -31.78 -7.30
N LYS A 240 -14.75 -32.68 -7.22
CA LYS A 240 -15.77 -32.65 -6.17
C LYS A 240 -15.15 -33.23 -4.90
N ILE A 241 -14.87 -32.36 -3.94
CA ILE A 241 -14.49 -32.77 -2.59
C ILE A 241 -15.64 -32.35 -1.67
N LEU A 242 -16.22 -33.31 -0.92
CA LEU A 242 -17.39 -33.09 -0.07
C LEU A 242 -18.60 -32.41 -0.77
N GLY A 243 -18.87 -32.77 -2.04
CA GLY A 243 -20.02 -32.22 -2.78
C GLY A 243 -19.89 -30.75 -3.20
N VAL A 244 -18.76 -30.10 -2.93
CA VAL A 244 -18.43 -28.75 -3.38
C VAL A 244 -17.41 -28.81 -4.51
N PHE A 245 -17.66 -28.04 -5.57
CA PHE A 245 -16.75 -27.93 -6.69
C PHE A 245 -15.57 -27.03 -6.33
N PHE A 246 -14.36 -27.57 -6.42
CA PHE A 246 -13.11 -26.82 -6.34
C PHE A 246 -12.53 -26.61 -7.74
N ILE A 247 -11.99 -25.42 -7.98
CA ILE A 247 -11.42 -25.00 -9.26
C ILE A 247 -9.90 -24.99 -9.10
N SER A 248 -9.20 -25.59 -10.08
CA SER A 248 -7.74 -25.57 -10.14
C SER A 248 -7.22 -24.18 -10.50
N SER A 249 -6.02 -23.82 -10.04
CA SER A 249 -5.39 -22.52 -10.34
C SER A 249 -5.21 -22.28 -11.84
N GLN A 250 -4.93 -23.34 -12.62
CA GLN A 250 -4.77 -23.25 -14.07
C GLN A 250 -6.11 -22.95 -14.77
N GLU A 251 -7.19 -23.61 -14.34
CA GLU A 251 -8.54 -23.37 -14.87
C GLU A 251 -9.03 -21.96 -14.54
N PHE A 252 -8.69 -21.46 -13.34
CA PHE A 252 -9.04 -20.11 -12.93
C PHE A 252 -8.38 -19.05 -13.80
N LEU A 253 -7.08 -19.19 -14.10
CA LEU A 253 -6.35 -18.30 -14.99
C LEU A 253 -6.67 -18.52 -16.49
N SER A 254 -7.29 -19.64 -16.83
CA SER A 254 -7.81 -19.92 -18.17
C SER A 254 -9.21 -19.32 -18.41
N ASN A 255 -9.80 -18.64 -17.43
CA ASN A 255 -11.09 -17.97 -17.63
C ASN A 255 -10.89 -16.53 -18.14
N ALA A 256 -11.46 -16.21 -19.30
CA ALA A 256 -11.31 -14.91 -19.93
C ALA A 256 -11.80 -13.74 -19.06
N TYR A 257 -12.92 -13.89 -18.34
CA TYR A 257 -13.45 -12.84 -17.47
C TYR A 257 -12.57 -12.61 -16.23
N VAL A 258 -12.06 -13.68 -15.63
CA VAL A 258 -11.12 -13.60 -14.50
C VAL A 258 -9.85 -12.88 -14.94
N LEU A 259 -9.33 -13.22 -16.11
CA LEU A 259 -8.11 -12.62 -16.66
C LEU A 259 -8.31 -11.15 -17.04
N ALA A 260 -9.51 -10.76 -17.50
CA ALA A 260 -9.86 -9.36 -17.74
C ALA A 260 -9.94 -8.53 -16.44
N VAL A 261 -10.50 -9.10 -15.36
CA VAL A 261 -10.51 -8.45 -14.05
C VAL A 261 -9.08 -8.35 -13.47
N LEU A 262 -8.27 -9.39 -13.64
CA LEU A 262 -6.86 -9.38 -13.23
C LEU A 262 -6.07 -8.31 -14.00
N LEU A 263 -6.30 -8.19 -15.31
CA LEU A 263 -5.72 -7.14 -16.16
C LEU A 263 -6.08 -5.75 -15.65
N PHE A 264 -7.36 -5.51 -15.30
CA PHE A 264 -7.80 -4.23 -14.75
C PHE A 264 -7.02 -3.85 -13.47
N PHE A 265 -6.91 -4.77 -12.50
CA PHE A 265 -6.17 -4.52 -11.26
C PHE A 265 -4.66 -4.37 -11.49
N ALA A 266 -4.07 -5.17 -12.38
CA ALA A 266 -2.67 -5.07 -12.73
C ALA A 266 -2.34 -3.70 -13.35
N LEU A 267 -3.16 -3.21 -14.28
CA LEU A 267 -2.99 -1.90 -14.90
C LEU A 267 -3.18 -0.76 -13.88
N LEU A 268 -4.17 -0.86 -13.00
CA LEU A 268 -4.41 0.14 -11.95
C LEU A 268 -3.20 0.26 -11.02
N LEU A 269 -2.67 -0.88 -10.55
CA LEU A 269 -1.48 -0.92 -9.70
C LEU A 269 -0.22 -0.46 -10.44
N GLN A 270 -0.02 -0.90 -11.69
CA GLN A 270 1.09 -0.48 -12.54
C GLN A 270 1.15 1.04 -12.64
N ARG A 271 0.03 1.67 -13.06
CA ARG A 271 -0.03 3.13 -13.27
C ARG A 271 0.19 3.88 -11.96
N THR A 272 -0.34 3.36 -10.85
CA THR A 272 -0.17 3.98 -9.53
C THR A 272 1.28 3.92 -9.04
N PHE A 273 1.94 2.76 -9.12
CA PHE A 273 3.35 2.63 -8.74
C PHE A 273 4.28 3.42 -9.64
N LEU A 274 3.98 3.52 -10.94
CA LEU A 274 4.74 4.34 -11.88
C LEU A 274 4.70 5.82 -11.48
N GLN A 275 3.51 6.34 -11.16
CA GLN A 275 3.34 7.73 -10.70
C GLN A 275 4.01 7.98 -9.35
N ALA A 276 3.91 7.03 -8.41
CA ALA A 276 4.60 7.12 -7.13
C ALA A 276 6.13 7.14 -7.30
N SER A 277 6.67 6.30 -8.20
CA SER A 277 8.09 6.26 -8.54
C SER A 277 8.57 7.62 -9.07
N TYR A 278 7.85 8.19 -10.04
CA TYR A 278 8.16 9.50 -10.59
C TYR A 278 8.15 10.60 -9.53
N TYR A 279 7.12 10.63 -8.69
CA TYR A 279 7.02 11.62 -7.63
C TYR A 279 8.19 11.54 -6.65
N VAL A 280 8.53 10.34 -6.14
CA VAL A 280 9.66 10.18 -5.20
C VAL A 280 10.99 10.56 -5.84
N ALA A 281 11.19 10.25 -7.14
CA ALA A 281 12.40 10.65 -7.86
C ALA A 281 12.50 12.18 -7.99
N ILE A 282 11.41 12.83 -8.41
CA ILE A 282 11.35 14.28 -8.58
C ILE A 282 11.51 15.00 -7.23
N GLU A 283 10.81 14.54 -6.20
CA GLU A 283 10.93 15.06 -4.82
C GLU A 283 12.38 15.00 -4.34
N THR A 284 13.05 13.86 -4.51
CA THR A 284 14.45 13.68 -4.13
C THR A 284 15.35 14.63 -4.92
N GLY A 285 15.10 14.82 -6.22
CA GLY A 285 15.84 15.76 -7.06
C GLY A 285 15.67 17.22 -6.65
N ILE A 286 14.45 17.62 -6.25
CA ILE A 286 14.16 18.97 -5.74
C ILE A 286 14.86 19.18 -4.39
N ASN A 287 14.79 18.22 -3.48
CA ASN A 287 15.45 18.29 -2.18
C ASN A 287 16.97 18.37 -2.32
N LEU A 288 17.54 17.62 -3.28
CA LEU A 288 18.95 17.71 -3.64
C LEU A 288 19.32 19.11 -4.15
N ARG A 289 18.52 19.67 -5.06
CA ARG A 289 18.72 21.04 -5.58
C ARG A 289 18.66 22.10 -4.47
N GLY A 290 17.83 21.90 -3.45
CA GLY A 290 17.76 22.83 -2.32
C GLY A 290 18.87 22.64 -1.28
N ALA A 291 19.56 21.50 -1.29
CA ALA A 291 20.65 21.19 -0.35
C ALA A 291 22.04 21.61 -0.85
N ILE A 292 22.20 21.70 -2.17
CA ILE A 292 23.43 22.16 -2.85
C ILE A 292 23.37 23.68 -2.97
#